data_AF-A0A840USJ2-F1
#
_entry.id   AF-A0A840USJ2-F1
#
_cell.length_a   1.000
_cell.length_b   1.000
_cell.length_c   1.000
_cell.angle_alpha   90.00
_cell.angle_beta   90.00
_cell.angle_gamma   90.00
#
_symmetry.space_group_name_H-M   'P 1'
#
loop_
_entity.id
_entity.type
_entity.pdbx_description
1 polymer ?
#
loop_
_entity_poly.entity_id
_entity_poly.type
_entity_poly.pdbx_seq_one_letter_code
_entity_poly.pdbx_strand_id
1 'polypeptide(L)'
;MGYEIEYYSEKVQEEIARLPKTLVARYLRLAERMMVFGPDLGMPHSRAMKGGLFELRLIGAEGIARVFLLYGSGTSHCHIA
;
A
#
# COMPACT_ATOMS: atom_id res chain seq x y z
N MET A 1 1.78 16.18 -10.60
CA MET A 1 2.11 15.87 -9.20
C MET A 1 1.42 14.57 -8.86
N GLY A 2 2.19 13.57 -8.48
CA GLY A 2 1.70 12.29 -7.99
C GLY A 2 1.74 12.25 -6.47
N TYR A 3 1.34 11.11 -5.91
CA TYR A 3 1.55 10.79 -4.50
C TYR A 3 2.93 10.15 -4.31
N GLU A 4 3.56 10.41 -3.18
CA GLU A 4 4.82 9.81 -2.77
C GLU A 4 4.56 8.73 -1.73
N ILE A 5 5.33 7.65 -1.80
CA ILE A 5 5.24 6.53 -0.86
C ILE A 5 6.51 6.50 -0.03
N GLU A 6 6.34 6.61 1.27
CA GLU A 6 7.41 6.50 2.26
C GLU A 6 7.14 5.29 3.16
N TYR A 7 8.19 4.60 3.58
CA TYR A 7 8.07 3.52 4.56
C TYR A 7 8.34 4.07 5.95
N TYR A 8 7.55 3.64 6.94
CA TYR A 8 7.76 4.03 8.34
C TYR A 8 9.15 3.64 8.86
N SER A 9 9.71 2.55 8.36
CA SER A 9 11.08 2.12 8.64
C SER A 9 11.61 1.18 7.55
N GLU A 10 12.94 1.04 7.48
CA GLU A 10 13.60 0.04 6.62
C GLU A 10 13.07 -1.38 6.88
N LYS A 11 12.77 -1.71 8.15
CA LYS A 11 12.20 -3.00 8.53
C LYS A 11 10.87 -3.29 7.84
N VAL A 12 9.98 -2.29 7.73
CA VAL A 12 8.69 -2.44 7.04
C VAL A 12 8.90 -2.72 5.56
N GLN A 13 9.85 -2.00 4.94
CA GLN A 13 10.21 -2.22 3.55
C GLN A 13 10.78 -3.63 3.32
N GLU A 14 11.63 -4.12 4.23
CA GLU A 14 12.16 -5.48 4.20
C GLU A 14 11.08 -6.54 4.39
N GLU A 15 10.12 -6.34 5.30
CA GLU A 15 9.01 -7.28 5.52
C GLU A 15 8.15 -7.42 4.26
N ILE A 16 7.89 -6.31 3.55
CA ILE A 16 7.20 -6.33 2.25
C ILE A 16 8.05 -7.08 1.20
N ALA A 17 9.36 -6.83 1.15
CA ALA A 17 10.26 -7.49 0.21
C ALA A 17 10.39 -9.00 0.44
N ARG A 18 10.14 -9.48 1.67
CA ARG A 18 10.15 -10.91 2.03
C ARG A 18 8.85 -11.65 1.72
N LEU A 19 7.81 -10.95 1.26
CA LEU A 19 6.57 -11.60 0.82
C LEU A 19 6.84 -12.55 -0.37
N PRO A 20 5.98 -13.55 -0.59
CA PRO A 20 6.01 -14.35 -1.81
C PRO A 20 6.03 -13.49 -3.07
N LYS A 21 6.78 -13.94 -4.10
CA LYS A 21 7.08 -13.15 -5.30
C LYS A 21 5.83 -12.58 -5.98
N THR A 22 4.72 -13.32 -6.02
CA THR A 22 3.48 -12.84 -6.64
C THR A 22 2.85 -11.69 -5.85
N LEU A 23 2.95 -11.72 -4.52
CA LEU A 23 2.43 -10.69 -3.62
C LEU A 23 3.30 -9.44 -3.67
N VAL A 24 4.63 -9.58 -3.77
CA VAL A 24 5.54 -8.44 -4.02
C VAL A 24 5.20 -7.77 -5.36
N ALA A 25 5.05 -8.56 -6.44
CA ALA A 25 4.65 -8.02 -7.74
C ALA A 25 3.29 -7.30 -7.68
N ARG A 26 2.34 -7.86 -6.92
CA ARG A 26 1.04 -7.23 -6.69
C ARG A 26 1.16 -5.93 -5.91
N TYR A 27 1.99 -5.91 -4.88
CA TYR A 27 2.27 -4.70 -4.10
C TYR A 27 2.84 -3.59 -4.97
N LEU A 28 3.90 -3.87 -5.74
CA LEU A 28 4.53 -2.89 -6.63
C LEU A 28 3.51 -2.30 -7.61
N ARG A 29 2.65 -3.13 -8.21
CA ARG A 29 1.61 -2.66 -9.13
C ARG A 29 0.57 -1.76 -8.46
N LEU A 30 0.20 -2.03 -7.21
CA LEU A 30 -0.73 -1.18 -6.48
C LEU A 30 -0.04 0.10 -5.99
N ALA A 31 1.22 0.03 -5.56
CA ALA A 31 2.03 1.18 -5.19
C ALA A 31 2.20 2.15 -6.38
N GLU A 32 2.48 1.64 -7.58
CA GLU A 32 2.49 2.45 -8.82
C GLU A 32 1.17 3.19 -9.05
N ARG A 33 0.04 2.52 -8.83
CA ARG A 33 -1.27 3.16 -8.95
C ARG A 33 -1.50 4.20 -7.87
N MET A 34 -1.07 3.93 -6.64
CA MET A 34 -1.17 4.90 -5.56
C MET A 34 -0.38 6.16 -5.86
N MET A 35 0.81 6.05 -6.46
CA MET A 35 1.59 7.22 -6.86
C MET A 35 0.87 8.11 -7.89
N VAL A 36 -0.15 7.60 -8.58
CA VAL A 36 -0.94 8.38 -9.55
C VAL A 36 -2.28 8.83 -8.97
N PHE A 37 -2.99 7.94 -8.28
CA PHE A 37 -4.39 8.12 -7.89
C PHE A 37 -4.62 8.28 -6.38
N GLY A 38 -3.58 8.06 -5.58
CA GLY A 38 -3.66 8.05 -4.12
C GLY A 38 -4.03 6.68 -3.54
N PRO A 39 -4.17 6.59 -2.22
CA PRO A 39 -4.33 5.32 -1.48
C PRO A 39 -5.71 4.66 -1.66
N ASP A 40 -6.72 5.42 -2.06
CA ASP A 40 -8.07 4.91 -2.28
C ASP A 40 -8.22 4.36 -3.70
N LEU A 41 -7.68 3.17 -3.93
CA LEU A 41 -7.83 2.41 -5.16
C LEU A 41 -9.18 1.65 -5.24
N GLY A 42 -9.99 1.72 -4.19
CA GLY A 42 -11.26 1.00 -4.07
C GLY A 42 -11.13 -0.52 -3.96
N MET A 43 -12.24 -1.17 -3.62
CA MET A 43 -12.30 -2.63 -3.58
C MET A 43 -12.15 -3.23 -4.98
N PRO A 44 -11.43 -4.37 -5.14
CA PRO A 44 -10.89 -5.22 -4.08
C PRO A 44 -9.47 -4.85 -3.61
N HIS A 45 -8.89 -3.76 -4.12
CA HIS A 45 -7.46 -3.45 -3.99
C HIS A 45 -7.10 -2.70 -2.72
N SER A 46 -7.91 -1.72 -2.33
CA SER A 46 -7.76 -1.05 -1.05
C SER A 46 -9.10 -0.81 -0.38
N ARG A 47 -9.03 -0.53 0.92
CA ARG A 47 -10.18 -0.17 1.75
C ARG A 47 -9.80 0.99 2.65
N ALA A 48 -10.56 2.08 2.55
CA ALA A 48 -10.52 3.13 3.56
C ALA A 48 -11.00 2.57 4.91
N MET A 49 -10.20 2.78 5.95
CA MET A 49 -10.57 2.51 7.33
C MET A 49 -10.93 3.84 8.01
N LYS A 50 -10.55 4.02 9.29
CA LYS A 50 -10.85 5.23 10.06
C LYS A 50 -9.60 6.10 10.18
N GLY A 51 -9.77 7.43 10.09
CA GLY A 51 -8.72 8.39 10.43
C GLY A 51 -7.54 8.43 9.46
N GLY A 52 -7.79 8.29 8.16
CA GLY A 52 -6.72 8.30 7.15
C GLY A 52 -5.94 6.99 7.04
N LEU A 53 -6.33 5.95 7.79
CA LEU A 53 -5.79 4.61 7.66
C LEU A 53 -6.42 3.90 6.45
N PHE A 54 -5.59 3.26 5.63
CA PHE A 54 -6.00 2.42 4.52
C PHE A 54 -5.36 1.04 4.63
N GLU A 55 -6.09 0.04 4.15
CA GLU A 55 -5.61 -1.33 3.95
C GLU A 55 -5.43 -1.58 2.46
N LEU A 56 -4.22 -1.97 2.04
CA LEU A 56 -3.97 -2.61 0.74
C LEU A 56 -4.15 -4.12 0.86
N ARG A 57 -4.86 -4.69 -0.12
CA ARG A 57 -5.21 -6.11 -0.15
C ARG A 57 -4.46 -6.79 -1.29
N LEU A 58 -3.38 -7.47 -0.94
CA LEU A 58 -2.54 -8.22 -1.87
C LEU A 58 -3.09 -9.65 -1.96
N ILE A 59 -3.63 -10.00 -3.13
CA ILE A 59 -4.20 -11.33 -3.38
C ILE A 59 -3.31 -12.01 -4.43
N GLY A 60 -2.76 -13.17 -4.06
CA GLY A 60 -1.87 -13.99 -4.90
C GLY A 60 -2.20 -15.47 -4.76
N ALA A 61 -1.43 -16.31 -5.42
CA ALA A 61 -1.61 -17.78 -5.35
C ALA A 61 -1.37 -18.31 -3.93
N GLU A 62 -0.53 -17.63 -3.17
CA GLU A 62 -0.10 -17.94 -1.81
C GLU A 62 -1.09 -17.43 -0.74
N GLY A 63 -2.18 -16.78 -1.15
CA GLY A 63 -3.23 -16.28 -0.26
C GLY A 63 -3.33 -14.75 -0.24
N ILE A 64 -3.62 -14.20 0.94
CA ILE A 64 -3.87 -12.77 1.14
C ILE A 64 -2.82 -12.19 2.09
N ALA A 65 -2.08 -11.19 1.63
CA ALA A 65 -1.29 -10.30 2.48
C ALA A 65 -1.96 -8.92 2.55
N ARG A 66 -1.79 -8.24 3.69
CA ARG A 66 -2.37 -6.92 3.95
C ARG A 66 -1.24 -5.97 4.31
N VAL A 67 -1.23 -4.81 3.67
CA VAL A 67 -0.28 -3.73 3.97
C VAL A 67 -1.09 -2.52 4.42
N PHE A 68 -0.71 -1.93 5.55
CA PHE A 68 -1.42 -0.77 6.09
C PHE A 68 -0.65 0.50 5.76
N LEU A 69 -1.39 1.60 5.61
CA LEU A 69 -0.78 2.89 5.31
C LEU A 69 -1.61 4.04 5.85
N LEU A 70 -0.92 5.12 6.18
CA LEU A 70 -1.51 6.37 6.64
C LEU A 70 -1.46 7.41 5.53
N TYR A 71 -2.58 8.10 5.37
CA TYR A 71 -2.76 9.20 4.44
C TYR A 71 -3.46 10.36 5.13
N GLY A 72 -2.84 11.54 5.10
CA GLY A 72 -3.46 12.78 5.56
C GLY A 72 -4.24 13.45 4.43
N SER A 73 -5.45 13.91 4.72
CA SER A 73 -6.20 14.74 3.77
C SER A 73 -5.40 16.03 3.46
N GLY A 74 -5.15 16.31 2.18
CA GLY A 74 -4.42 17.51 1.75
C GLY A 74 -2.90 17.33 1.63
N THR A 75 -2.37 16.13 1.86
CA THR A 75 -0.99 15.77 1.56
C THR A 75 -0.92 14.85 0.34
N SER A 76 0.25 14.79 -0.31
CA SER A 76 0.59 13.83 -1.35
C SER A 76 1.41 12.64 -0.81
N HIS A 77 1.71 12.58 0.48
CA HIS A 77 2.54 11.55 1.09
C HIS A 77 1.68 10.43 1.69
N CYS A 78 2.01 9.19 1.34
CA CYS A 78 1.46 7.96 1.90
C CYS A 78 2.55 7.27 2.71
N HIS A 79 2.31 7.00 3.99
CA HIS A 79 3.28 6.32 4.86
C HIS A 79 2.86 4.86 5.06
N ILE A 80 3.64 3.91 4.55
CA ILE A 80 3.43 2.47 4.72
C ILE A 80 3.91 2.05 6.12
N ALA A 81 3.06 1.33 6.86
CA ALA A 81 3.28 0.92 8.25
C ALA A 81 3.09 -0.59 8.46
#